data_AF-A0A520IBB2-F1
#
_entry.id   AF-A0A520IBB2-F1
#
_cell.length_a   1.000
_cell.length_b   1.000
_cell.length_c   1.000
_cell.angle_alpha   90.00
_cell.angle_beta   90.00
_cell.angle_gamma   90.00
#
_symmetry.space_group_name_H-M   'P 1'
#
loop_
_entity.id
_entity.type
_entity.pdbx_description
1 polymer ?
#
loop_
_entity_poly.entity_id
_entity_poly.type
_entity_poly.pdbx_seq_one_letter_code
_entity_poly.pdbx_strand_id
1 'polypeptide(L)'
;VYTDAVSLNQYYGWNRGSFGGFSNLRQVMKMEQAATSQNKPEYQPIAKFFRAWHFLQLTQMFGDIPYSEALKGDDNVSTPVYDKQEDIYLSILNDLKTANGMITANTPNIQGDIVYGGNMQLWKRAINTLSLRVLMSLSIKENDAKFEVKKRFAEIVNGPTEYPILTGNADNAQLKFYSRQSVPGIQNTSYKVMIGTDPTDASTFTQLQLWADGEMNADQLVYEEKVINIPAAQYNQQRYIAFVMLGDDGDRWLIDEVKVVEQCFVPTALTANPSGTYATLGWTSTAANFEVEVIPALSNPLNVGVPVTGTSYVTPTTLTPSTAYKYYVRAVCGEGNYSDWAGPFACKCRIYFSMPKLPAIARLAP
;
A
#
# COMPACT_ATOMS: atom_id res chain seq x y z
N VAL A 1 1.38 40.78 10.76
CA VAL A 1 0.61 40.03 11.76
C VAL A 1 1.52 39.89 12.98
N TYR A 2 1.24 40.65 14.05
CA TYR A 2 1.87 40.47 15.35
C TYR A 2 0.93 39.61 16.18
N THR A 3 1.40 38.45 16.64
CA THR A 3 0.69 37.58 17.57
C THR A 3 1.27 37.79 18.95
N ASP A 4 0.44 38.16 19.94
CA ASP A 4 0.84 38.42 21.34
C ASP A 4 1.28 37.17 22.14
N ALA A 5 1.59 36.06 21.47
CA ALA A 5 2.13 34.85 22.09
C ALA A 5 3.35 34.34 21.31
N VAL A 6 4.51 34.35 21.95
CA VAL A 6 5.74 33.75 21.44
C VAL A 6 5.67 32.24 21.68
N SER A 7 5.40 31.46 20.64
CA SER A 7 5.57 30.01 20.72
C SER A 7 7.05 29.69 20.52
N LEU A 8 7.69 29.04 21.51
CA LEU A 8 9.09 28.62 21.42
C LEU A 8 9.35 27.76 20.16
N ASN A 9 8.36 27.03 19.68
CA ASN A 9 8.47 26.23 18.45
C ASN A 9 8.64 27.08 17.19
N GLN A 10 8.10 28.31 17.15
CA GLN A 10 8.27 29.21 16.01
C GLN A 10 9.68 29.81 15.93
N TYR A 11 10.40 29.83 17.06
CA TYR A 11 11.74 30.42 17.18
C TYR A 11 12.83 29.38 17.41
N TYR A 12 12.56 28.10 17.10
CA TYR A 12 13.53 27.03 17.28
C TYR A 12 14.03 26.90 18.74
N GLY A 13 13.21 27.32 19.71
CA GLY A 13 13.55 27.41 21.14
C GLY A 13 13.47 26.10 21.91
N TRP A 14 13.48 24.95 21.22
CA TRP A 14 13.53 23.64 21.85
C TRP A 14 14.91 23.37 22.46
N ASN A 15 14.95 22.69 23.60
CA ASN A 15 16.18 22.43 24.35
C ASN A 15 16.46 20.93 24.55
N ARG A 16 15.59 20.22 25.28
CA ARG A 16 15.72 18.81 25.64
C ARG A 16 14.67 18.01 24.89
N GLY A 17 15.07 16.87 24.38
CA GLY A 17 14.14 15.88 23.86
C GLY A 17 13.76 14.83 24.91
N SER A 18 12.85 13.95 24.52
CA SER A 18 12.39 12.83 25.34
C SER A 18 12.99 11.50 24.87
N PHE A 19 13.33 10.64 25.83
CA PHE A 19 13.72 9.24 25.58
C PHE A 19 12.52 8.29 25.58
N GLY A 20 11.30 8.81 25.37
CA GLY A 20 10.07 8.02 25.29
C GLY A 20 10.11 6.88 24.25
N GLY A 21 10.96 7.00 23.21
CA GLY A 21 11.20 5.92 22.24
C GLY A 21 11.68 4.61 22.87
N PHE A 22 12.39 4.65 24.02
CA PHE A 22 12.80 3.45 24.74
C PHE A 22 11.63 2.65 25.34
N SER A 23 10.47 3.29 25.57
CA SER A 23 9.27 2.56 25.99
C SER A 23 8.72 1.69 24.87
N ASN A 24 8.75 2.17 23.62
CA ASN A 24 8.36 1.37 22.46
C ASN A 24 9.37 0.26 22.18
N LEU A 25 10.66 0.57 22.28
CA LEU A 25 11.74 -0.42 22.15
C LEU A 25 11.61 -1.57 23.17
N ARG A 26 11.15 -1.30 24.39
CA ARG A 26 10.84 -2.36 25.38
C ARG A 26 9.73 -3.29 24.91
N GLN A 27 8.70 -2.77 24.24
CA GLN A 27 7.62 -3.61 23.69
C GLN A 27 8.13 -4.45 22.51
N VAL A 28 8.98 -3.87 21.65
CA VAL A 28 9.64 -4.60 20.56
C VAL A 28 10.50 -5.75 21.10
N MET A 29 11.29 -5.50 22.16
CA MET A 29 12.08 -6.54 22.81
C MET A 29 11.21 -7.66 23.39
N LYS A 30 10.09 -7.33 24.03
CA LYS A 30 9.14 -8.35 24.53
C LYS A 30 8.52 -9.15 23.40
N MET A 31 8.20 -8.52 22.27
CA MET A 31 7.71 -9.22 21.07
C MET A 31 8.76 -10.20 20.54
N GLU A 32 10.03 -9.79 20.46
CA GLU A 32 11.14 -10.63 20.02
C GLU A 32 11.34 -11.84 20.96
N GLN A 33 11.35 -11.62 22.27
CA GLN A 33 11.44 -12.68 23.28
C GLN A 33 10.26 -13.65 23.19
N ALA A 34 9.03 -13.14 23.08
CA ALA A 34 7.84 -13.95 22.93
C ALA A 34 7.87 -14.78 21.64
N ALA A 35 8.29 -14.18 20.53
CA ALA A 35 8.45 -14.85 19.25
C ALA A 35 9.45 -16.02 19.34
N THR A 36 10.59 -15.80 19.99
CA THR A 36 11.57 -16.87 20.24
C THR A 36 10.98 -17.98 21.11
N SER A 37 10.32 -17.62 22.22
CA SER A 37 9.74 -18.60 23.16
C SER A 37 8.62 -19.45 22.54
N GLN A 38 7.85 -18.88 21.60
CA GLN A 38 6.74 -19.54 20.93
C GLN A 38 7.13 -20.15 19.58
N ASN A 39 8.42 -20.11 19.22
CA ASN A 39 8.94 -20.59 17.95
C ASN A 39 8.22 -19.98 16.73
N LYS A 40 8.05 -18.65 16.76
CA LYS A 40 7.43 -17.84 15.69
C LYS A 40 8.48 -16.97 15.00
N PRO A 41 9.36 -17.55 14.16
CA PRO A 41 10.49 -16.84 13.55
C PRO A 41 10.07 -15.70 12.62
N GLU A 42 8.84 -15.70 12.11
CA GLU A 42 8.28 -14.66 11.25
C GLU A 42 8.23 -13.28 11.92
N TYR A 43 8.14 -13.20 13.24
CA TYR A 43 8.11 -11.93 13.98
C TYR A 43 9.52 -11.30 14.18
N GLN A 44 10.59 -12.09 14.03
CA GLN A 44 11.96 -11.64 14.23
C GLN A 44 12.40 -10.53 13.24
N PRO A 45 12.20 -10.64 11.91
CA PRO A 45 12.50 -9.55 10.99
C PRO A 45 11.70 -8.27 11.30
N ILE A 46 10.48 -8.41 11.83
CA ILE A 46 9.64 -7.26 12.21
C ILE A 46 10.17 -6.59 13.48
N ALA A 47 10.62 -7.37 14.46
CA ALA A 47 11.30 -6.84 15.64
C ALA A 47 12.54 -6.03 15.24
N LYS A 48 13.37 -6.57 14.35
CA LYS A 48 14.53 -5.87 13.80
C LYS A 48 14.15 -4.58 13.07
N PHE A 49 13.11 -4.60 12.26
CA PHE A 49 12.59 -3.41 11.57
C PHE A 49 12.19 -2.30 12.57
N PHE A 50 11.36 -2.61 13.57
CA PHE A 50 10.91 -1.60 14.54
C PHE A 50 12.05 -1.12 15.44
N ARG A 51 12.98 -2.02 15.80
CA ARG A 51 14.18 -1.66 16.55
C ARG A 51 15.03 -0.66 15.76
N ALA A 52 15.29 -0.96 14.48
CA ALA A 52 15.98 -0.06 13.56
C ALA A 52 15.26 1.30 13.43
N TRP A 53 13.95 1.30 13.25
CA TRP A 53 13.14 2.52 13.14
C TRP A 53 13.26 3.40 14.39
N HIS A 54 13.07 2.83 15.58
CA HIS A 54 13.10 3.62 16.83
C HIS A 54 14.50 4.13 17.16
N PHE A 55 15.54 3.31 16.98
CA PHE A 55 16.91 3.78 17.19
C PHE A 55 17.34 4.84 16.18
N LEU A 56 16.89 4.72 14.92
CA LEU A 56 17.12 5.75 13.91
C LEU A 56 16.55 7.10 14.35
N GLN A 57 15.29 7.13 14.83
CA GLN A 57 14.66 8.37 15.31
C GLN A 57 15.41 8.96 16.52
N LEU A 58 15.79 8.12 17.49
CA LEU A 58 16.52 8.56 18.68
C LEU A 58 17.90 9.12 18.31
N THR A 59 18.68 8.42 17.48
CA THR A 59 20.02 8.89 17.13
C THR A 59 19.97 10.13 16.23
N GLN A 60 18.97 10.25 15.35
CA GLN A 60 18.77 11.47 14.57
C GLN A 60 18.44 12.69 15.45
N MET A 61 17.77 12.47 16.58
CA MET A 61 17.43 13.53 17.51
C MET A 61 18.61 13.93 18.42
N PHE A 62 19.40 12.96 18.89
CA PHE A 62 20.36 13.17 19.98
C PHE A 62 21.84 12.95 19.61
N GLY A 63 22.13 12.32 18.48
CA GLY A 63 23.47 11.83 18.19
C GLY A 63 23.73 10.50 18.89
N ASP A 64 24.77 10.46 19.72
CA ASP A 64 25.15 9.29 20.51
C ASP A 64 24.04 8.98 21.54
N ILE A 65 23.67 7.71 21.66
CA ILE A 65 22.58 7.26 22.54
C ILE A 65 22.88 5.86 23.10
N PRO A 66 22.21 5.44 24.20
CA PRO A 66 22.24 4.05 24.62
C PRO A 66 21.73 3.10 23.53
N TYR A 67 22.53 2.13 23.12
CA TYR A 67 22.17 1.18 22.06
C TYR A 67 22.55 -0.27 22.37
N SER A 68 23.84 -0.60 22.50
CA SER A 68 24.34 -1.96 22.74
C SER A 68 24.00 -2.51 24.13
N GLU A 69 23.95 -1.62 25.12
CA GLU A 69 23.55 -1.91 26.50
C GLU A 69 22.11 -1.50 26.82
N ALA A 70 21.40 -0.92 25.84
CA ALA A 70 20.03 -0.51 26.05
C ALA A 70 19.13 -1.72 26.38
N LEU A 71 18.11 -1.46 27.21
CA LEU A 71 17.05 -2.41 27.58
C LEU A 71 17.50 -3.61 28.44
N LYS A 72 18.77 -3.68 28.86
CA LYS A 72 19.32 -4.74 29.72
C LYS A 72 19.12 -4.49 31.22
N GLY A 73 17.99 -3.88 31.58
CA GLY A 73 17.66 -3.56 32.96
C GLY A 73 17.53 -4.83 33.83
N ASP A 74 17.01 -5.90 33.25
CA ASP A 74 16.87 -7.21 33.92
C ASP A 74 18.24 -7.90 34.14
N ASP A 75 19.27 -7.51 33.38
CA ASP A 75 20.66 -7.95 33.53
C ASP A 75 21.48 -7.03 34.47
N ASN A 76 20.79 -6.24 35.31
CA ASN A 76 21.38 -5.25 36.22
C ASN A 76 22.14 -4.09 35.54
N VAL A 77 21.86 -3.79 34.27
CA VAL A 77 22.39 -2.60 33.59
C VAL A 77 21.44 -1.42 33.80
N SER A 78 21.63 -0.66 34.89
CA SER A 78 20.80 0.50 35.23
C SER A 78 21.23 1.81 34.55
N THR A 79 22.46 1.86 34.03
CA THR A 79 23.06 3.04 33.38
C THR A 79 23.77 2.61 32.09
N PRO A 80 23.03 2.40 31.00
CA PRO A 80 23.63 1.90 29.76
C PRO A 80 24.57 2.92 29.14
N VAL A 81 25.71 2.45 28.63
CA VAL A 81 26.67 3.30 27.92
C VAL A 81 26.08 3.86 26.62
N TYR A 82 26.60 5.01 26.21
CA TYR A 82 26.24 5.65 24.95
C TYR A 82 27.13 5.11 23.84
N ASP A 83 26.51 4.64 22.77
CA ASP A 83 27.21 4.24 21.56
C ASP A 83 27.24 5.40 20.57
N LYS A 84 28.27 5.44 19.74
CA LYS A 84 28.43 6.47 18.73
C LYS A 84 27.32 6.37 17.69
N GLN A 85 26.79 7.52 17.26
CA GLN A 85 25.83 7.59 16.16
C GLN A 85 26.32 6.81 14.92
N GLU A 86 27.62 6.90 14.61
CA GLU A 86 28.24 6.18 13.50
C GLU A 86 28.02 4.65 13.59
N ASP A 87 28.32 4.05 14.74
CA ASP A 87 28.21 2.62 14.98
C ASP A 87 26.73 2.17 15.04
N ILE A 88 25.85 3.05 15.52
CA ILE A 88 24.40 2.82 15.53
C ILE A 88 23.84 2.77 14.11
N TYR A 89 24.20 3.73 13.25
CA TYR A 89 23.77 3.71 11.84
C TYR A 89 24.28 2.46 11.10
N LEU A 90 25.54 2.06 11.35
CA LEU A 90 26.09 0.84 10.76
C LEU A 90 25.32 -0.40 11.24
N SER A 91 25.02 -0.46 12.53
CA SER A 91 24.25 -1.56 13.12
C SER A 91 22.82 -1.61 12.59
N ILE A 92 22.16 -0.46 12.42
CA ILE A 92 20.83 -0.34 11.80
C ILE A 92 20.84 -0.87 10.36
N LEU A 93 21.81 -0.46 9.53
CA LEU A 93 21.92 -0.94 8.15
C LEU A 93 22.17 -2.46 8.09
N ASN A 94 22.94 -3.00 9.03
CA ASN A 94 23.18 -4.44 9.12
C ASN A 94 21.94 -5.19 9.62
N ASP A 95 21.25 -4.69 10.65
CA ASP A 95 20.00 -5.26 11.17
C ASP A 95 18.91 -5.30 10.08
N LEU A 96 18.78 -4.24 9.28
CA LEU A 96 17.84 -4.20 8.16
C LEU A 96 18.22 -5.18 7.05
N LYS A 97 19.51 -5.30 6.71
CA LYS A 97 19.99 -6.32 5.75
C LYS A 97 19.70 -7.74 6.24
N THR A 98 19.95 -8.01 7.52
CA THR A 98 19.59 -9.30 8.14
C THR A 98 18.08 -9.52 8.10
N ALA A 99 17.27 -8.54 8.47
CA ALA A 99 15.81 -8.66 8.44
C ALA A 99 15.28 -8.95 7.02
N ASN A 100 15.84 -8.31 5.99
CA ASN A 100 15.54 -8.62 4.59
C ASN A 100 15.83 -10.09 4.26
N GLY A 101 17.00 -10.60 4.67
CA GLY A 101 17.42 -11.98 4.44
C GLY A 101 16.59 -13.02 5.20
N MET A 102 16.01 -12.66 6.35
CA MET A 102 15.12 -13.53 7.11
C MET A 102 13.77 -13.75 6.43
N ILE A 103 13.33 -12.81 5.59
CA ILE A 103 12.08 -12.93 4.84
C ILE A 103 12.33 -13.61 3.49
N THR A 104 11.98 -14.88 3.43
CA THR A 104 11.98 -15.71 2.21
C THR A 104 10.56 -15.87 1.64
N ALA A 105 10.45 -16.45 0.44
CA ALA A 105 9.15 -16.74 -0.19
C ALA A 105 8.22 -17.64 0.66
N ASN A 106 8.79 -18.45 1.55
CA ASN A 106 8.05 -19.40 2.39
C ASN A 106 7.86 -18.89 3.83
N THR A 107 8.15 -17.62 4.10
CA THR A 107 7.98 -17.06 5.45
C THR A 107 6.49 -17.00 5.78
N PRO A 108 6.04 -17.58 6.90
CA PRO A 108 4.64 -17.52 7.30
C PRO A 108 4.15 -16.09 7.46
N ASN A 109 2.85 -15.88 7.18
CA ASN A 109 2.21 -14.59 7.46
C ASN A 109 2.12 -14.35 8.96
N ILE A 110 2.24 -13.08 9.36
CA ILE A 110 2.11 -12.67 10.75
C ILE A 110 0.65 -12.45 11.12
N GLN A 111 0.25 -12.95 12.28
CA GLN A 111 -1.07 -12.68 12.85
C GLN A 111 -1.07 -11.36 13.64
N GLY A 112 -2.18 -10.62 13.55
CA GLY A 112 -2.37 -9.35 14.27
C GLY A 112 -1.70 -8.13 13.62
N ASP A 113 -1.16 -8.28 12.41
CA ASP A 113 -0.58 -7.17 11.65
C ASP A 113 -1.66 -6.30 11.01
N ILE A 114 -1.82 -5.09 11.56
CA ILE A 114 -2.76 -4.07 11.08
C ILE A 114 -2.21 -3.21 9.95
N VAL A 115 -0.91 -3.31 9.62
CA VAL A 115 -0.24 -2.46 8.62
C VAL A 115 -0.32 -3.10 7.25
N TYR A 116 0.09 -4.37 7.14
CA TYR A 116 0.14 -5.10 5.87
C TYR A 116 -0.67 -6.40 5.88
N GLY A 117 -1.60 -6.55 6.82
CA GLY A 117 -2.49 -7.71 6.90
C GLY A 117 -1.76 -9.04 7.07
N GLY A 118 -0.53 -9.01 7.59
CA GLY A 118 0.32 -10.19 7.80
C GLY A 118 1.24 -10.52 6.63
N ASN A 119 1.20 -9.76 5.53
CA ASN A 119 1.99 -10.04 4.34
C ASN A 119 3.48 -9.70 4.53
N MET A 120 4.29 -10.74 4.69
CA MET A 120 5.73 -10.59 4.92
C MET A 120 6.49 -10.02 3.73
N GLN A 121 5.98 -10.16 2.50
CA GLN A 121 6.65 -9.57 1.34
C GLN A 121 6.51 -8.04 1.30
N LEU A 122 5.39 -7.50 1.80
CA LEU A 122 5.23 -6.06 1.97
C LEU A 122 6.15 -5.53 3.09
N TRP A 123 6.31 -6.27 4.19
CA TRP A 123 7.32 -5.96 5.20
C TRP A 123 8.75 -5.99 4.65
N LYS A 124 9.08 -6.96 3.79
CA LYS A 124 10.37 -7.01 3.10
C LYS A 124 10.62 -5.76 2.25
N ARG A 125 9.59 -5.30 1.53
CA ARG A 125 9.65 -4.03 0.79
C ARG A 125 9.88 -2.84 1.69
N ALA A 126 9.16 -2.75 2.80
CA ALA A 126 9.32 -1.67 3.79
C ALA A 126 10.73 -1.65 4.40
N ILE A 127 11.32 -2.81 4.70
CA ILE A 127 12.69 -2.95 5.23
C ILE A 127 13.72 -2.41 4.23
N ASN A 128 13.62 -2.77 2.96
CA ASN A 128 14.55 -2.30 1.93
C ASN A 128 14.36 -0.81 1.63
N THR A 129 13.12 -0.32 1.60
CA THR A 129 12.84 1.11 1.46
C THR A 129 13.37 1.93 2.65
N LEU A 130 13.24 1.43 3.88
CA LEU A 130 13.85 2.07 5.05
C LEU A 130 15.39 2.08 4.92
N SER A 131 15.98 1.00 4.43
CA SER A 131 17.43 0.94 4.18
C SER A 131 17.89 2.03 3.21
N LEU A 132 17.15 2.24 2.11
CA LEU A 132 17.42 3.34 1.18
C LEU A 132 17.27 4.72 1.84
N ARG A 133 16.26 4.91 2.70
CA ARG A 133 16.08 6.16 3.45
C ARG A 133 17.26 6.44 4.38
N VAL A 134 17.74 5.42 5.10
CA VAL A 134 18.91 5.53 5.98
C VAL A 134 20.16 5.85 5.16
N LEU A 135 20.41 5.15 4.05
CA LEU A 135 21.55 5.43 3.17
C LEU A 135 21.52 6.84 2.60
N MET A 136 20.34 7.34 2.20
CA MET A 136 20.21 8.69 1.68
C MET A 136 20.49 9.76 2.75
N SER A 137 20.10 9.50 4.01
CA SER A 137 20.45 10.39 5.13
C SER A 137 21.97 10.44 5.39
N LEU A 138 22.72 9.43 4.94
CA LEU A 138 24.18 9.36 4.98
C LEU A 138 24.85 9.88 3.70
N SER A 139 24.14 10.55 2.80
CA SER A 139 24.68 11.02 1.51
C SER A 139 25.96 11.86 1.62
N ILE A 140 26.08 12.73 2.65
CA ILE A 140 27.31 13.51 2.89
C ILE A 140 28.51 12.66 3.36
N LYS A 141 28.27 11.40 3.74
CA LYS A 141 29.26 10.40 4.16
C LYS A 141 29.51 9.36 3.06
N GLU A 142 29.15 9.66 1.82
CA GLU A 142 29.20 8.70 0.71
C GLU A 142 30.60 8.10 0.43
N ASN A 143 31.66 8.78 0.85
CA ASN A 143 33.06 8.35 0.69
C ASN A 143 33.63 7.68 1.95
N ASP A 144 32.82 7.52 3.01
CA ASP A 144 33.20 6.78 4.20
C ASP A 144 33.14 5.27 3.93
N ALA A 145 34.29 4.61 4.01
CA ALA A 145 34.43 3.19 3.71
C ALA A 145 33.65 2.28 4.69
N LYS A 146 33.33 2.75 5.91
CA LYS A 146 32.57 1.92 6.87
C LYS A 146 31.12 1.73 6.46
N PHE A 147 30.50 2.77 5.91
CA PHE A 147 29.09 2.71 5.50
C PHE A 147 28.91 2.07 4.13
N GLU A 148 29.90 2.18 3.24
CA GLU A 148 29.82 1.72 1.85
C GLU A 148 28.55 2.25 1.15
N VAL A 149 28.17 3.51 1.38
CA VAL A 149 26.83 4.05 1.04
C VAL A 149 26.46 3.79 -0.42
N LYS A 150 27.35 4.15 -1.36
CA LYS A 150 27.13 3.97 -2.81
C LYS A 150 26.89 2.50 -3.18
N LYS A 151 27.69 1.60 -2.61
CA LYS A 151 27.64 0.16 -2.86
C LYS A 151 26.35 -0.45 -2.33
N ARG A 152 25.98 -0.17 -1.07
CA ARG A 152 24.74 -0.67 -0.46
C ARG A 152 23.49 -0.12 -1.15
N PHE A 153 23.52 1.15 -1.54
CA PHE A 153 22.41 1.77 -2.28
C PHE A 153 22.25 1.09 -3.64
N ALA A 154 23.36 0.90 -4.38
CA ALA A 154 23.34 0.21 -5.66
C ALA A 154 22.92 -1.27 -5.54
N GLU A 155 23.34 -1.98 -4.49
CA GLU A 155 22.93 -3.35 -4.20
C GLU A 155 21.40 -3.46 -4.09
N ILE A 156 20.77 -2.57 -3.31
CA ILE A 156 19.32 -2.57 -3.13
C ILE A 156 18.58 -2.18 -4.42
N VAL A 157 18.99 -1.10 -5.08
CA VAL A 157 18.27 -0.59 -6.27
C VAL A 157 18.42 -1.51 -7.48
N ASN A 158 19.59 -2.12 -7.67
CA ASN A 158 19.85 -2.99 -8.82
C ASN A 158 19.45 -4.46 -8.57
N GLY A 159 19.05 -4.81 -7.35
CA GLY A 159 18.71 -6.19 -6.96
C GLY A 159 17.24 -6.40 -6.59
N PRO A 160 16.24 -6.03 -7.41
CA PRO A 160 14.82 -6.01 -7.03
C PRO A 160 14.24 -7.38 -6.63
N THR A 161 14.86 -8.49 -7.04
CA THR A 161 14.46 -9.84 -6.64
C THR A 161 14.84 -10.14 -5.19
N GLU A 162 16.03 -9.73 -4.78
CA GLU A 162 16.56 -9.96 -3.42
C GLU A 162 16.16 -8.82 -2.47
N TYR A 163 16.08 -7.61 -3.00
CA TYR A 163 15.76 -6.37 -2.33
C TYR A 163 14.54 -5.69 -2.98
N PRO A 164 13.35 -6.31 -2.93
CA PRO A 164 12.15 -5.64 -3.42
C PRO A 164 11.93 -4.37 -2.59
N ILE A 165 11.51 -3.28 -3.23
CA ILE A 165 11.22 -1.99 -2.59
C ILE A 165 9.76 -1.61 -2.80
N LEU A 166 9.28 -0.63 -2.06
CA LEU A 166 8.00 0.03 -2.34
C LEU A 166 8.09 0.76 -3.68
N THR A 167 7.21 0.44 -4.63
CA THR A 167 7.31 0.92 -6.04
C THR A 167 6.29 1.99 -6.40
N GLY A 168 5.39 2.34 -5.49
CA GLY A 168 4.46 3.44 -5.68
C GLY A 168 3.36 3.48 -4.63
N ASN A 169 2.37 4.34 -4.86
CA ASN A 169 1.20 4.49 -3.99
C ASN A 169 0.32 3.22 -3.89
N ALA A 170 0.66 2.12 -4.57
CA ALA A 170 -0.08 0.85 -4.47
C ALA A 170 0.06 0.26 -3.07
N ASP A 171 1.15 0.63 -2.40
CA ASP A 171 1.48 0.19 -1.05
C ASP A 171 0.85 1.13 0.02
N ASN A 172 -0.01 2.08 -0.37
CA ASN A 172 -0.69 3.03 0.52
C ASN A 172 -2.00 2.45 1.09
N ALA A 173 -2.35 2.82 2.33
CA ALA A 173 -3.61 2.41 2.95
C ALA A 173 -4.80 3.25 2.43
N GLN A 174 -5.93 2.59 2.21
CA GLN A 174 -7.24 3.18 1.90
C GLN A 174 -8.26 2.79 2.97
N LEU A 175 -9.15 3.73 3.31
CA LEU A 175 -10.35 3.44 4.07
C LEU A 175 -11.48 3.10 3.09
N LYS A 176 -12.10 1.93 3.26
CA LYS A 176 -13.31 1.51 2.56
C LYS A 176 -14.47 1.33 3.54
N PHE A 177 -15.67 1.73 3.13
CA PHE A 177 -16.91 1.54 3.89
C PHE A 177 -18.11 1.67 2.96
N TYR A 178 -19.25 1.08 3.34
CA TYR A 178 -20.52 1.34 2.66
C TYR A 178 -21.28 2.46 3.34
N SER A 179 -21.91 3.32 2.55
CA SER A 179 -22.74 4.42 3.01
C SER A 179 -24.13 4.32 2.42
N ARG A 180 -25.14 4.74 3.19
CA ARG A 180 -26.51 4.96 2.72
C ARG A 180 -27.18 6.08 3.54
N GLN A 181 -28.05 6.85 2.91
CA GLN A 181 -28.93 7.82 3.57
C GLN A 181 -30.32 7.22 3.81
N SER A 182 -31.04 7.78 4.77
CA SER A 182 -32.39 7.31 5.12
C SER A 182 -33.51 8.06 4.41
N VAL A 183 -33.21 9.28 3.96
CA VAL A 183 -34.18 10.18 3.32
C VAL A 183 -33.64 10.59 1.94
N PRO A 184 -34.46 10.51 0.87
CA PRO A 184 -34.08 11.06 -0.42
C PRO A 184 -34.37 12.57 -0.48
N GLY A 185 -33.57 13.32 -1.24
CA GLY A 185 -33.65 14.77 -1.38
C GLY A 185 -32.42 15.49 -0.82
N ILE A 186 -32.28 16.78 -1.14
CA ILE A 186 -31.24 17.66 -0.59
C ILE A 186 -31.75 18.25 0.72
N GLN A 187 -31.15 17.84 1.83
CA GLN A 187 -31.45 18.26 3.21
C GLN A 187 -30.43 19.28 3.75
N ASN A 188 -29.50 19.74 2.90
CA ASN A 188 -28.35 20.57 3.29
C ASN A 188 -27.42 19.89 4.30
N THR A 189 -27.40 18.56 4.32
CA THR A 189 -26.49 17.77 5.14
C THR A 189 -25.12 17.69 4.46
N SER A 190 -24.04 17.73 5.26
CA SER A 190 -22.68 17.46 4.79
C SER A 190 -22.06 16.31 5.58
N TYR A 191 -21.28 15.50 4.86
CA TYR A 191 -20.67 14.29 5.38
C TYR A 191 -19.16 14.40 5.29
N LYS A 192 -18.48 14.19 6.41
CA LYS A 192 -17.01 14.26 6.50
C LYS A 192 -16.44 13.01 7.10
N VAL A 193 -15.30 12.60 6.57
CA VAL A 193 -14.42 11.64 7.22
C VAL A 193 -13.15 12.37 7.63
N MET A 194 -12.79 12.21 8.90
CA MET A 194 -11.68 12.91 9.54
C MET A 194 -10.69 11.90 10.13
N ILE A 195 -9.43 12.30 10.29
CA ILE A 195 -8.39 11.52 10.97
C ILE A 195 -7.73 12.34 12.06
N GLY A 196 -7.64 11.77 13.27
CA GLY A 196 -7.14 12.46 14.47
C GLY A 196 -6.15 11.62 15.27
N THR A 197 -5.51 12.28 16.24
CA THR A 197 -4.52 11.67 17.15
C THR A 197 -5.07 11.37 18.54
N ASP A 198 -6.16 12.04 18.93
CA ASP A 198 -6.84 11.84 20.21
C ASP A 198 -8.36 11.78 19.99
N PRO A 199 -9.05 10.68 20.33
CA PRO A 199 -10.48 10.54 20.08
C PRO A 199 -11.34 11.37 21.04
N THR A 200 -10.75 11.91 22.10
CA THR A 200 -11.43 12.75 23.10
C THR A 200 -11.31 14.24 22.78
N ASP A 201 -10.40 14.63 21.88
CA ASP A 201 -10.18 16.01 21.45
C ASP A 201 -10.41 16.17 19.95
N ALA A 202 -11.58 16.73 19.61
CA ALA A 202 -12.00 17.00 18.24
C ALA A 202 -11.05 17.94 17.48
N SER A 203 -10.27 18.77 18.17
CA SER A 203 -9.33 19.70 17.52
C SER A 203 -8.13 19.00 16.88
N THR A 204 -7.86 17.75 17.28
CA THR A 204 -6.77 16.95 16.70
C THR A 204 -7.12 16.33 15.34
N PHE A 205 -8.39 16.38 14.96
CA PHE A 205 -8.88 15.78 13.73
C PHE A 205 -8.69 16.70 12.53
N THR A 206 -8.12 16.14 11.47
CA THR A 206 -7.94 16.78 10.17
C THR A 206 -8.82 16.10 9.13
N GLN A 207 -9.34 16.86 8.16
CA GLN A 207 -10.28 16.33 7.16
C GLN A 207 -9.57 15.46 6.13
N LEU A 208 -10.08 14.24 5.92
CA LEU A 208 -9.67 13.37 4.82
C LEU A 208 -10.55 13.58 3.59
N GLN A 209 -11.87 13.65 3.78
CA GLN A 209 -12.83 13.77 2.70
C GLN A 209 -14.09 14.51 3.18
N LEU A 210 -14.73 15.22 2.25
CA LEU A 210 -16.00 15.90 2.42
C LEU A 210 -16.89 15.58 1.22
N TRP A 211 -18.18 15.37 1.49
CA TRP A 211 -19.24 15.27 0.49
C TRP A 211 -20.38 16.21 0.86
N ALA A 212 -20.94 16.88 -0.15
CA ALA A 212 -22.25 17.50 -0.02
C ALA A 212 -23.37 16.43 -0.08
N ASP A 213 -24.58 16.82 0.30
CA ASP A 213 -25.73 15.93 0.44
C ASP A 213 -25.99 15.01 -0.77
N GLY A 214 -26.08 15.63 -1.95
CA GLY A 214 -26.32 14.93 -3.22
C GLY A 214 -25.07 14.24 -3.79
N GLU A 215 -23.93 14.29 -3.10
CA GLU A 215 -22.67 13.68 -3.52
C GLU A 215 -22.31 12.45 -2.67
N MET A 216 -22.98 12.26 -1.53
CA MET A 216 -22.68 11.15 -0.64
C MET A 216 -23.06 9.82 -1.26
N ASN A 217 -24.17 9.72 -2.00
CA ASN A 217 -24.56 8.51 -2.69
C ASN A 217 -25.23 8.91 -4.01
N ALA A 218 -24.93 8.20 -5.10
CA ALA A 218 -25.59 8.42 -6.39
C ALA A 218 -27.10 8.12 -6.31
N ASP A 219 -27.46 7.07 -5.57
CA ASP A 219 -28.81 6.82 -5.08
C ASP A 219 -28.79 6.80 -3.55
N GLN A 220 -29.38 7.82 -2.95
CA GLN A 220 -29.33 8.08 -1.51
C GLN A 220 -29.88 6.90 -0.68
N LEU A 221 -30.80 6.11 -1.22
CA LEU A 221 -31.43 5.00 -0.50
C LEU A 221 -30.75 3.65 -0.71
N VAL A 222 -29.63 3.61 -1.43
CA VAL A 222 -28.89 2.39 -1.75
C VAL A 222 -27.49 2.46 -1.14
N TYR A 223 -27.02 1.33 -0.59
CA TYR A 223 -25.65 1.23 -0.12
C TYR A 223 -24.66 1.37 -1.27
N GLU A 224 -23.73 2.31 -1.13
CA GLU A 224 -22.64 2.55 -2.08
C GLU A 224 -21.30 2.46 -1.34
N GLU A 225 -20.33 1.76 -1.93
CA GLU A 225 -18.97 1.68 -1.38
C GLU A 225 -18.26 3.03 -1.56
N LYS A 226 -17.60 3.50 -0.50
CA LYS A 226 -16.75 4.67 -0.49
C LYS A 226 -15.32 4.27 -0.25
N VAL A 227 -14.42 4.88 -1.01
CA VAL A 227 -12.98 4.65 -0.94
C VAL A 227 -12.29 5.98 -0.69
N ILE A 228 -11.51 6.06 0.38
CA ILE A 228 -10.72 7.24 0.73
C ILE A 228 -9.25 6.86 0.85
N ASN A 229 -8.37 7.58 0.18
CA ASN A 229 -6.93 7.41 0.33
C ASN A 229 -6.46 8.04 1.66
N ILE A 230 -5.73 7.28 2.48
CA ILE A 230 -5.13 7.82 3.69
C ILE A 230 -3.74 8.39 3.32
N PRO A 231 -3.42 9.67 3.63
CA PRO A 231 -2.11 10.24 3.32
C PRO A 231 -0.98 9.52 4.06
N ALA A 232 0.16 9.35 3.39
CA ALA A 232 1.32 8.64 3.96
C ALA A 232 1.86 9.23 5.27
N ALA A 233 1.65 10.53 5.50
CA ALA A 233 2.00 11.19 6.77
C ALA A 233 1.26 10.62 8.00
N GLN A 234 0.16 9.91 7.78
CA GLN A 234 -0.65 9.32 8.86
C GLN A 234 -0.26 7.88 9.17
N TYR A 235 0.70 7.30 8.44
CA TYR A 235 1.07 5.89 8.58
C TYR A 235 1.96 5.66 9.81
N ASN A 236 1.97 4.41 10.28
CA ASN A 236 2.84 3.92 11.36
C ASN A 236 2.64 4.63 12.71
N GLN A 237 1.44 5.16 12.94
CA GLN A 237 1.06 5.82 14.18
C GLN A 237 -0.38 5.43 14.50
N GLN A 238 -0.74 5.39 15.80
CA GLN A 238 -2.13 5.21 16.17
C GLN A 238 -2.94 6.41 15.69
N ARG A 239 -4.06 6.12 15.03
CA ARG A 239 -4.97 7.10 14.45
C ARG A 239 -6.40 6.70 14.70
N TYR A 240 -7.24 7.73 14.79
CA TYR A 240 -8.68 7.58 14.97
C TYR A 240 -9.37 8.13 13.74
N ILE A 241 -10.32 7.37 13.20
CA ILE A 241 -11.18 7.80 12.11
C ILE A 241 -12.50 8.26 12.70
N ALA A 242 -12.94 9.45 12.34
CA ALA A 242 -14.24 9.97 12.74
C ALA A 242 -15.12 10.19 11.50
N PHE A 243 -16.35 9.70 11.59
CA PHE A 243 -17.42 9.95 10.63
C PHE A 243 -18.29 11.06 11.22
N VAL A 244 -18.38 12.19 10.52
CA VAL A 244 -19.07 13.40 10.99
C VAL A 244 -20.16 13.79 10.01
N MET A 245 -21.39 13.83 10.50
CA MET A 245 -22.55 14.37 9.78
C MET A 245 -22.86 15.75 10.36
N LEU A 246 -23.02 16.74 9.49
CA LEU A 246 -23.45 18.08 9.85
C LEU A 246 -24.72 18.39 9.06
N GLY A 247 -25.87 18.31 9.71
CA GLY A 247 -27.20 18.47 9.12
C GLY A 247 -28.26 18.56 10.22
N ASP A 248 -29.53 18.63 9.83
CA ASP A 248 -30.64 18.58 10.79
C ASP A 248 -30.96 17.14 11.24
N ASP A 249 -31.77 17.00 12.29
CA ASP A 249 -32.15 15.70 12.88
C ASP A 249 -33.04 14.82 11.95
N GLY A 250 -33.34 15.28 10.73
CA GLY A 250 -34.25 14.62 9.80
C GLY A 250 -33.62 13.50 8.97
N ASP A 251 -32.31 13.55 8.72
CA ASP A 251 -31.59 12.51 7.97
C ASP A 251 -30.69 11.65 8.88
N ARG A 252 -30.50 10.40 8.47
CA ARG A 252 -29.65 9.43 9.15
C ARG A 252 -28.63 8.90 8.16
N TRP A 253 -27.37 8.98 8.56
CA TRP A 253 -26.26 8.36 7.87
C TRP A 253 -26.04 6.94 8.38
N LEU A 254 -26.25 5.96 7.52
CA LEU A 254 -25.96 4.55 7.79
C LEU A 254 -24.60 4.20 7.21
N ILE A 255 -23.73 3.65 8.05
CA ILE A 255 -22.38 3.23 7.69
C ILE A 255 -22.26 1.75 7.99
N ASP A 256 -21.70 0.99 7.05
CA ASP A 256 -21.48 -0.44 7.18
C ASP A 256 -20.10 -0.85 6.64
N GLU A 257 -19.63 -2.04 7.05
CA GLU A 257 -18.38 -2.68 6.64
C GLU A 257 -17.15 -1.75 6.56
N VAL A 258 -16.88 -1.02 7.65
CA VAL A 258 -15.69 -0.16 7.72
C VAL A 258 -14.42 -1.00 7.79
N LYS A 259 -13.52 -0.83 6.82
CA LYS A 259 -12.24 -1.54 6.73
C LYS A 259 -11.13 -0.64 6.20
N VAL A 260 -9.90 -0.86 6.68
CA VAL A 260 -8.69 -0.26 6.10
C VAL A 260 -7.98 -1.34 5.32
N VAL A 261 -7.76 -1.10 4.03
CA VAL A 261 -7.15 -2.05 3.09
C VAL A 261 -6.02 -1.38 2.32
N GLU A 262 -5.19 -2.17 1.67
CA GLU A 262 -4.22 -1.64 0.72
C GLU A 262 -4.91 -1.06 -0.53
N GLN A 263 -4.28 -0.04 -1.12
CA GLN A 263 -4.76 0.60 -2.33
C GLN A 263 -4.71 -0.35 -3.52
N CYS A 264 -5.87 -0.70 -4.07
CA CYS A 264 -5.96 -1.58 -5.23
C CYS A 264 -6.06 -0.77 -6.53
N PHE A 265 -5.00 -0.78 -7.34
CA PHE A 265 -4.96 -0.01 -8.58
C PHE A 265 -5.67 -0.67 -9.75
N VAL A 266 -6.42 0.17 -10.47
CA VAL A 266 -7.05 -0.19 -11.73
C VAL A 266 -5.98 -0.54 -12.77
N PRO A 267 -6.06 -1.70 -13.44
CA PRO A 267 -5.15 -2.05 -14.53
C PRO A 267 -5.15 -0.99 -15.65
N THR A 268 -3.99 -0.78 -16.29
CA THR A 268 -3.80 0.22 -17.35
C THR A 268 -3.20 -0.41 -18.60
N ALA A 269 -3.04 0.37 -19.68
CA ALA A 269 -2.42 -0.07 -20.93
C ALA A 269 -3.01 -1.40 -21.47
N LEU A 270 -4.34 -1.49 -21.48
CA LEU A 270 -5.07 -2.65 -21.97
C LEU A 270 -4.74 -2.91 -23.44
N THR A 271 -4.54 -4.18 -23.78
CA THR A 271 -4.27 -4.67 -25.14
C THR A 271 -5.16 -5.87 -25.45
N ALA A 272 -5.43 -6.09 -26.73
CA ALA A 272 -6.17 -7.27 -27.21
C ALA A 272 -5.63 -7.71 -28.57
N ASN A 273 -5.16 -8.95 -28.65
CA ASN A 273 -4.61 -9.58 -29.84
C ASN A 273 -5.49 -10.77 -30.24
N PRO A 274 -6.52 -10.56 -31.08
CA PRO A 274 -7.46 -11.60 -31.46
C PRO A 274 -6.88 -12.55 -32.52
N SER A 275 -7.26 -13.83 -32.45
CA SER A 275 -6.82 -14.88 -33.36
C SER A 275 -7.91 -15.95 -33.51
N GLY A 276 -8.57 -16.01 -34.66
CA GLY A 276 -9.58 -17.06 -34.91
C GLY A 276 -10.77 -16.96 -33.97
N THR A 277 -10.81 -17.91 -33.04
CA THR A 277 -11.86 -18.14 -32.06
C THR A 277 -11.41 -17.82 -30.63
N TYR A 278 -10.24 -17.19 -30.45
CA TYR A 278 -9.74 -16.75 -29.15
C TYR A 278 -9.04 -15.38 -29.26
N ALA A 279 -8.70 -14.78 -28.13
CA ALA A 279 -7.89 -13.58 -28.07
C ALA A 279 -6.88 -13.66 -26.92
N THR A 280 -5.70 -13.11 -27.12
CA THR A 280 -4.73 -12.86 -26.06
C THR A 280 -4.91 -11.42 -25.58
N LEU A 281 -5.39 -11.27 -24.35
CA LEU A 281 -5.60 -10.00 -23.67
C LEU A 281 -4.40 -9.72 -22.76
N GLY A 282 -4.04 -8.44 -22.59
CA GLY A 282 -2.94 -8.06 -21.70
C GLY A 282 -3.12 -6.66 -21.13
N TRP A 283 -2.49 -6.40 -20.00
CA TRP A 283 -2.57 -5.13 -19.27
C TRP A 283 -1.30 -4.87 -18.45
N THR A 284 -1.17 -3.66 -17.92
CA THR A 284 -0.13 -3.27 -16.98
C THR A 284 -0.73 -3.06 -15.60
N SER A 285 -0.18 -3.71 -14.58
CA SER A 285 -0.60 -3.54 -13.18
C SER A 285 0.49 -4.03 -12.23
N THR A 286 0.44 -3.57 -10.98
CA THR A 286 1.27 -4.04 -9.87
C THR A 286 0.68 -5.24 -9.13
N ALA A 287 -0.60 -5.56 -9.34
CA ALA A 287 -1.26 -6.71 -8.74
C ALA A 287 -0.82 -8.02 -9.42
N ALA A 288 -0.92 -9.13 -8.69
CA ALA A 288 -0.61 -10.47 -9.22
C ALA A 288 -1.84 -11.21 -9.74
N ASN A 289 -3.02 -10.91 -9.20
CA ASN A 289 -4.27 -11.58 -9.50
C ASN A 289 -5.27 -10.58 -10.08
N PHE A 290 -6.12 -11.07 -10.96
CA PHE A 290 -7.07 -10.28 -11.72
C PHE A 290 -8.37 -11.04 -11.92
N GLU A 291 -9.41 -10.31 -12.24
CA GLU A 291 -10.62 -10.87 -12.84
C GLU A 291 -10.82 -10.25 -14.21
N VAL A 292 -11.09 -11.10 -15.20
CA VAL A 292 -11.31 -10.68 -16.58
C VAL A 292 -12.73 -11.04 -16.99
N GLU A 293 -13.46 -10.05 -17.47
CA GLU A 293 -14.78 -10.22 -18.06
C GLU A 293 -14.68 -9.93 -19.57
N VAL A 294 -15.08 -10.89 -20.40
CA VAL A 294 -15.13 -10.73 -21.87
C VAL A 294 -16.56 -10.93 -22.33
N ILE A 295 -17.12 -9.90 -22.98
CA ILE A 295 -18.52 -9.91 -23.40
C ILE A 295 -18.70 -9.35 -24.82
N PRO A 296 -19.77 -9.72 -25.55
CA PRO A 296 -20.11 -9.08 -26.80
C PRO A 296 -20.22 -7.56 -26.64
N ALA A 297 -19.79 -6.80 -27.65
CA ALA A 297 -19.67 -5.35 -27.55
C ALA A 297 -20.98 -4.64 -27.16
N LEU A 298 -22.11 -5.20 -27.57
CA LEU A 298 -23.46 -4.67 -27.32
C LEU A 298 -24.10 -5.15 -26.00
N SER A 299 -23.45 -6.08 -25.29
CA SER A 299 -23.95 -6.59 -24.00
C SER A 299 -23.57 -5.66 -22.85
N ASN A 300 -24.35 -5.70 -21.77
CA ASN A 300 -24.02 -5.01 -20.52
C ASN A 300 -23.03 -5.85 -19.70
N PRO A 301 -22.12 -5.21 -18.93
CA PRO A 301 -21.25 -5.92 -18.00
C PRO A 301 -22.06 -6.63 -16.92
N LEU A 302 -21.69 -7.87 -16.65
CA LEU A 302 -22.24 -8.72 -15.61
C LEU A 302 -21.57 -8.43 -14.25
N ASN A 303 -20.41 -7.77 -14.26
CA ASN A 303 -19.59 -7.50 -13.07
C ASN A 303 -19.10 -8.78 -12.37
N VAL A 304 -18.95 -9.86 -13.15
CA VAL A 304 -18.43 -11.16 -12.71
C VAL A 304 -17.34 -11.55 -13.70
N GLY A 305 -16.11 -11.68 -13.22
CA GLY A 305 -14.98 -12.06 -14.06
C GLY A 305 -14.47 -13.46 -13.80
N VAL A 306 -13.69 -13.96 -14.76
CA VAL A 306 -12.89 -15.18 -14.61
C VAL A 306 -11.60 -14.82 -13.87
N PRO A 307 -11.20 -15.56 -12.82
CA PRO A 307 -9.96 -15.31 -12.13
C PRO A 307 -8.75 -15.62 -13.03
N VAL A 308 -7.77 -14.72 -13.03
CA VAL A 308 -6.55 -14.80 -13.83
C VAL A 308 -5.35 -14.42 -12.96
N THR A 309 -4.23 -15.13 -13.13
CA THR A 309 -2.95 -14.78 -12.52
C THR A 309 -1.99 -14.25 -13.59
N GLY A 310 -1.24 -13.19 -13.26
CA GLY A 310 -0.36 -12.50 -14.19
C GLY A 310 -1.07 -11.49 -15.07
N THR A 311 -0.32 -10.82 -15.94
CA THR A 311 -0.77 -9.64 -16.70
C THR A 311 -1.25 -9.96 -18.12
N SER A 312 -1.53 -11.23 -18.41
CA SER A 312 -1.96 -11.72 -19.71
C SER A 312 -2.97 -12.85 -19.54
N TYR A 313 -3.98 -12.88 -20.42
CA TYR A 313 -5.02 -13.90 -20.43
C TYR A 313 -5.35 -14.33 -21.85
N VAL A 314 -5.34 -15.64 -22.10
CA VAL A 314 -5.82 -16.22 -23.36
C VAL A 314 -7.25 -16.68 -23.14
N THR A 315 -8.20 -16.11 -23.87
CA THR A 315 -9.61 -16.52 -23.77
C THR A 315 -9.78 -17.98 -24.23
N PRO A 316 -10.81 -18.69 -23.74
CA PRO A 316 -11.22 -19.97 -24.33
C PRO A 316 -11.50 -19.82 -25.84
N THR A 317 -11.35 -20.92 -26.59
CA THR A 317 -11.57 -21.01 -28.05
C THR A 317 -13.06 -21.00 -28.42
N THR A 318 -13.84 -20.16 -27.76
CA THR A 318 -15.31 -20.06 -27.86
C THR A 318 -15.79 -18.75 -28.47
N LEU A 319 -14.87 -17.84 -28.82
CA LEU A 319 -15.26 -16.57 -29.45
C LEU A 319 -15.73 -16.84 -30.88
N THR A 320 -16.83 -16.19 -31.27
CA THR A 320 -17.36 -16.31 -32.63
C THR A 320 -16.57 -15.39 -33.56
N PRO A 321 -15.99 -15.91 -34.66
CA PRO A 321 -15.28 -15.09 -35.64
C PRO A 321 -16.15 -13.95 -36.16
N SER A 322 -15.54 -12.80 -36.43
CA SER A 322 -16.23 -11.59 -36.95
C SER A 322 -17.27 -10.97 -36.01
N THR A 323 -17.31 -11.38 -34.74
CA THR A 323 -18.12 -10.74 -33.70
C THR A 323 -17.26 -9.77 -32.90
N ALA A 324 -17.78 -8.57 -32.61
CA ALA A 324 -17.08 -7.58 -31.79
C ALA A 324 -17.27 -7.89 -30.31
N TYR A 325 -16.15 -7.91 -29.56
CA TYR A 325 -16.14 -8.09 -28.11
C TYR A 325 -15.53 -6.87 -27.43
N LYS A 326 -15.87 -6.68 -26.17
CA LYS A 326 -15.16 -5.80 -25.25
C LYS A 326 -14.74 -6.60 -24.03
N TYR A 327 -13.66 -6.20 -23.40
CA TYR A 327 -13.25 -6.80 -22.15
C TYR A 327 -13.04 -5.74 -21.07
N TYR A 328 -13.21 -6.21 -19.85
CA TYR A 328 -12.91 -5.50 -18.63
C TYR A 328 -11.92 -6.34 -17.84
N VAL A 329 -11.02 -5.68 -17.12
CA VAL A 329 -10.12 -6.33 -16.18
C VAL A 329 -10.02 -5.53 -14.91
N ARG A 330 -10.12 -6.18 -13.76
CA ARG A 330 -9.87 -5.54 -12.46
C ARG A 330 -8.77 -6.28 -11.71
N ALA A 331 -8.02 -5.55 -10.90
CA ALA A 331 -7.03 -6.14 -10.00
C ALA A 331 -7.71 -6.74 -8.77
N VAL A 332 -7.15 -7.84 -8.28
CA VAL A 332 -7.51 -8.51 -7.02
C VAL A 332 -6.31 -8.38 -6.10
N CYS A 333 -6.40 -7.46 -5.14
CA CYS A 333 -5.30 -7.13 -4.22
C CYS A 333 -5.41 -7.92 -2.90
N GLY A 334 -6.60 -8.41 -2.56
CA GLY A 334 -6.81 -9.30 -1.42
C GLY A 334 -8.21 -9.89 -1.42
N GLU A 335 -8.54 -10.67 -0.40
CA GLU A 335 -9.88 -11.24 -0.26
C GLU A 335 -10.92 -10.11 -0.15
N GLY A 336 -11.81 -10.01 -1.14
CA GLY A 336 -12.80 -8.93 -1.22
C GLY A 336 -12.23 -7.54 -1.53
N ASN A 337 -10.92 -7.38 -1.80
CA ASN A 337 -10.32 -6.09 -2.16
C ASN A 337 -10.01 -6.04 -3.66
N TYR A 338 -10.93 -5.42 -4.40
CA TYR A 338 -10.84 -5.25 -5.84
C TYR A 338 -10.54 -3.79 -6.21
N SER A 339 -9.92 -3.59 -7.36
CA SER A 339 -9.95 -2.30 -8.05
C SER A 339 -11.27 -2.11 -8.78
N ASP A 340 -11.54 -0.89 -9.24
CA ASP A 340 -12.53 -0.68 -10.29
C ASP A 340 -12.16 -1.48 -11.55
N TRP A 341 -13.18 -1.76 -12.37
CA TRP A 341 -13.00 -2.40 -13.66
C TRP A 341 -12.32 -1.45 -14.64
N ALA A 342 -11.15 -1.84 -15.15
CA ALA A 342 -10.53 -1.19 -16.30
C ALA A 342 -11.26 -1.62 -17.58
N GLY A 343 -11.83 -0.67 -18.31
CA GLY A 343 -12.55 -0.92 -19.55
C GLY A 343 -13.76 0.02 -19.72
N PRO A 344 -14.58 -0.19 -20.76
CA PRO A 344 -14.47 -1.25 -21.76
C PRO A 344 -13.28 -1.05 -22.69
N PHE A 345 -12.48 -2.10 -22.92
CA PHE A 345 -11.50 -2.12 -24.00
C PHE A 345 -12.00 -2.95 -25.18
N ALA A 346 -11.99 -2.37 -26.38
CA ALA A 346 -12.50 -3.02 -27.56
C ALA A 346 -11.54 -4.11 -28.06
N CYS A 347 -12.01 -5.36 -28.11
CA CYS A 347 -11.33 -6.46 -28.76
C CYS A 347 -11.87 -6.62 -30.19
N LYS A 348 -11.12 -6.14 -31.19
CA LYS A 348 -11.51 -6.22 -32.60
C LYS A 348 -11.22 -7.62 -33.17
N CYS A 349 -12.00 -8.64 -32.80
CA CYS A 349 -11.97 -9.99 -33.40
C CYS A 349 -12.53 -10.02 -34.84
N ARG A 350 -12.16 -9.05 -35.67
CA ARG A 350 -12.58 -8.97 -37.08
C ARG A 350 -11.53 -9.66 -37.93
N ILE A 351 -11.73 -10.95 -38.19
CA ILE A 351 -10.87 -11.69 -39.11
C ILE A 351 -11.31 -11.34 -40.52
N TYR A 352 -10.46 -10.62 -41.25
CA TYR A 352 -10.57 -10.62 -42.70
C TYR A 352 -10.25 -12.04 -43.15
N PHE A 353 -11.22 -12.73 -43.76
CA PHE A 353 -10.92 -13.91 -44.56
C PHE A 353 -9.87 -13.48 -45.58
N SER A 354 -8.63 -13.94 -45.40
CA SER A 354 -7.66 -13.98 -46.47
C SER A 354 -8.25 -14.89 -47.54
N MET A 355 -8.84 -14.31 -48.59
CA MET A 355 -9.21 -15.08 -49.77
C MET A 355 -7.96 -15.83 -50.24
N PRO A 356 -7.99 -17.16 -50.41
CA PRO A 356 -6.89 -17.86 -51.05
C PRO A 356 -6.67 -17.21 -52.42
N LYS A 357 -5.42 -16.89 -52.76
CA LYS A 357 -5.07 -16.42 -54.11
C LYS A 357 -5.67 -17.41 -55.11
N LEU A 358 -6.66 -16.97 -55.87
CA LEU A 358 -7.14 -17.70 -57.04
C LEU A 358 -5.91 -17.99 -57.92
N PRO A 359 -5.64 -19.26 -58.29
CA PRO A 359 -4.58 -19.55 -59.23
C PRO A 359 -4.90 -18.83 -60.54
N ALA A 360 -3.90 -18.15 -61.10
CA ALA A 360 -4.02 -17.43 -62.36
C ALA A 360 -4.50 -18.40 -63.45
N ILE A 361 -5.69 -18.13 -64.00
CA ILE A 361 -6.17 -18.81 -65.20
C ILE A 361 -5.27 -18.35 -66.35
N ALA A 362 -4.34 -19.20 -66.77
CA ALA A 362 -3.60 -19.02 -68.00
C ALA A 362 -4.56 -19.26 -69.18
N ARG A 363 -4.81 -18.20 -69.96
CA ARG A 363 -5.43 -18.31 -71.28
C ARG A 363 -4.44 -19.05 -72.19
N LEU A 364 -4.83 -20.21 -72.72
CA LEU A 364 -4.20 -20.76 -73.91
C LEU A 364 -4.55 -19.83 -75.08
N ALA A 365 -3.52 -19.26 -75.72
CA ALA A 365 -3.66 -18.56 -76.99
C ALA A 365 -3.94 -19.58 -78.12
N PRO A 366 -4.68 -19.19 -79.18
CA PRO A 366 -4.81 -20.02 -80.37
C PRO A 366 -3.49 -20.15 -81.14
#